data_AF-A0A836XJA4-F1
#
_entry.id   AF-A0A836XJA4-F1
#
_cell.length_a   1.000
_cell.length_b   1.000
_cell.length_c   1.000
_cell.angle_alpha   90.00
_cell.angle_beta   90.00
_cell.angle_gamma   90.00
#
_symmetry.space_group_name_H-M   'P 1'
#
loop_
_entity.id
_entity.type
_entity.pdbx_description
1 polymer ?
#
loop_
_entity_poly.entity_id
_entity_poly.type
_entity_poly.pdbx_seq_one_letter_code
_entity_poly.pdbx_strand_id
1 'polypeptide(L)' 'MPLRASMWFEECAKEDLLAKRNEQVAEKQLDIREFEKLLEIRRKDKTLEVESQKENYKARRVILAVARWAIRAKPVLKGK' A
#
# COMPACT_ATOMS: atom_id res chain seq x y z
N MET A 1 38.95 -5.94 -3.93
CA MET A 1 38.52 -4.54 -3.72
C MET A 1 37.24 -4.55 -2.91
N PRO A 2 37.12 -3.76 -1.83
CA PRO A 2 35.86 -3.68 -1.10
C PRO A 2 34.84 -2.94 -1.97
N LEU A 3 33.68 -3.57 -2.20
CA LEU A 3 32.52 -2.95 -2.84
C LEU A 3 31.94 -1.88 -1.91
N ARG A 4 32.54 -0.68 -1.92
CA ARG A 4 31.93 0.52 -1.34
C ARG A 4 30.93 1.05 -2.36
N ALA A 5 29.77 0.41 -2.47
CA ALA A 5 28.61 1.16 -2.92
C ALA A 5 28.44 2.28 -1.88
N SER A 6 28.65 3.54 -2.30
CA SER A 6 28.39 4.71 -1.46
C SER A 6 26.99 4.52 -0.86
N MET A 7 26.91 4.30 0.45
CA MET A 7 25.61 4.20 1.11
C MET A 7 24.95 5.56 0.91
N TRP A 8 23.95 5.62 0.03
CA TRP A 8 23.17 6.81 -0.33
C TRP A 8 22.46 7.46 0.88
N PHE A 9 22.67 6.93 2.08
CA PHE A 9 21.86 7.14 3.28
C PHE A 9 22.65 7.67 4.47
N GLU A 10 23.94 8.02 4.35
CA GLU A 10 24.73 8.48 5.50
C GLU A 10 24.19 9.77 6.14
N GLU A 11 23.43 10.59 5.39
CA GLU A 11 22.90 11.87 5.89
C GLU A 11 21.37 12.03 5.75
N CYS A 12 20.65 11.01 5.29
CA CYS A 12 19.20 11.16 5.07
C CYS A 12 18.44 10.79 6.35
N ALA A 13 17.94 11.82 7.05
CA ALA A 13 17.10 11.59 8.21
C ALA A 13 15.78 10.94 7.78
N LYS A 14 15.14 10.21 8.69
CA LYS A 14 13.79 9.65 8.47
C LYS A 14 12.80 10.74 8.04
N GLU A 15 12.97 11.93 8.58
CA GLU A 15 12.14 13.11 8.29
C GLU A 15 12.23 13.52 6.83
N ASP A 16 13.43 13.53 6.24
CA ASP A 16 13.64 13.87 4.83
C ASP A 16 12.96 12.87 3.89
N LEU A 17 12.97 11.58 4.25
CA LEU A 17 12.31 10.54 3.49
C LEU A 17 10.79 10.68 3.53
N LEU A 18 10.24 11.03 4.70
CA LEU A 18 8.81 11.30 4.85
C LEU A 18 8.38 12.57 4.10
N ALA A 19 9.20 13.61 4.12
CA ALA A 19 8.97 14.84 3.35
C ALA A 19 8.89 14.55 1.85
N LYS A 20 9.89 13.86 1.29
CA LYS A 20 9.90 13.44 -0.13
C LYS A 20 8.71 12.55 -0.49
N ARG A 21 8.31 11.63 0.41
CA ARG A 21 7.11 10.81 0.21
C ARG A 21 5.88 11.71 0.08
N ASN A 22 5.71 12.68 0.98
CA ASN A 22 4.55 13.57 0.98
C ASN A 22 4.51 14.47 -0.27
N GLU A 23 5.67 14.95 -0.74
CA GLU A 23 5.79 15.69 -2.01
C GLU A 23 5.31 14.84 -3.18
N GLN A 24 5.77 13.59 -3.30
CA GLN A 24 5.35 12.69 -4.38
C GLN A 24 3.85 12.37 -4.33
N VAL A 25 3.28 12.28 -3.13
CA VAL A 25 1.84 12.06 -2.93
C VAL A 25 1.04 13.24 -3.47
N ALA A 26 1.47 14.47 -3.14
CA ALA A 26 0.82 15.69 -3.62
C ALA A 26 0.98 15.85 -5.14
N GLU A 27 2.19 15.66 -5.67
CA GLU A 27 2.50 15.79 -7.10
C GLU A 27 1.67 14.82 -7.95
N LYS A 28 1.57 13.55 -7.51
CA LYS A 28 0.83 12.50 -8.22
C LYS A 28 -0.65 12.45 -7.86
N GLN A 29 -1.12 13.34 -7.00
CA GLN A 29 -2.50 13.41 -6.53
C GLN A 29 -3.01 12.05 -6.03
N LEU A 30 -2.17 11.33 -5.28
CA LEU A 30 -2.53 10.02 -4.75
C LEU A 30 -3.57 10.19 -3.63
N ASP A 31 -4.70 9.51 -3.76
CA ASP A 31 -5.68 9.41 -2.69
C ASP A 31 -5.17 8.41 -1.63
N ILE A 32 -4.56 8.94 -0.57
CA ILE A 32 -4.04 8.15 0.54
C ILE A 32 -5.02 8.22 1.71
N ARG A 33 -5.50 7.05 2.10
CA ARG A 33 -6.38 6.85 3.25
C ARG A 33 -5.59 6.18 4.36
N GLU A 34 -5.41 6.91 5.47
CA GLU A 34 -4.64 6.46 6.62
C GLU A 34 -5.57 6.03 7.78
N PHE A 35 -5.02 5.23 8.70
CA PHE A 35 -5.75 4.69 9.85
C PHE A 35 -7.00 3.88 9.45
N GLU A 36 -6.91 3.15 8.34
CA GLU A 36 -7.95 2.27 7.85
C GLU A 36 -7.46 0.84 7.84
N LYS A 37 -8.12 -0.01 8.61
CA LYS A 37 -7.86 -1.45 8.56
C LYS A 37 -8.66 -2.07 7.43
N LEU A 38 -7.97 -2.85 6.60
CA LEU A 38 -8.60 -3.70 5.60
C LEU A 38 -9.38 -4.85 6.29
N LEU A 39 -10.65 -5.00 5.95
CA LEU A 39 -11.53 -6.04 6.48
C LEU A 39 -11.66 -7.21 5.50
N GLU A 40 -12.06 -6.92 4.26
CA GLU A 40 -12.31 -7.96 3.25
C GLU A 40 -12.01 -7.44 1.84
N ILE A 41 -11.64 -8.35 0.94
CA ILE A 41 -11.58 -8.09 -0.50
C ILE A 41 -12.43 -9.14 -1.20
N ARG A 42 -13.45 -8.69 -1.93
CA ARG A 42 -14.37 -9.55 -2.69
C ARG A 42 -14.26 -9.26 -4.17
N ARG A 43 -14.28 -10.31 -4.99
CA ARG A 43 -14.40 -10.15 -6.44
C ARG A 43 -15.88 -10.12 -6.83
N LYS A 44 -16.29 -9.04 -7.49
CA LYS A 44 -17.61 -8.92 -8.13
C LYS A 44 -17.41 -8.67 -9.61
N ASP A 45 -17.75 -9.67 -10.42
CA ASP A 45 -17.62 -9.67 -11.87
C ASP A 45 -16.19 -9.33 -12.34
N LYS A 46 -16.02 -8.16 -12.97
CA LYS A 46 -14.76 -7.62 -13.51
C LYS A 46 -14.09 -6.62 -12.55
N THR A 47 -14.61 -6.47 -11.35
CA THR A 47 -14.12 -5.51 -10.34
C THR A 47 -13.87 -6.18 -9.00
N LEU A 48 -13.02 -5.55 -8.19
CA LEU A 48 -12.74 -5.92 -6.81
C LEU A 48 -13.36 -4.86 -5.91
N GLU A 49 -14.13 -5.31 -4.94
CA GLU A 49 -14.62 -4.49 -3.84
C GLU A 49 -13.72 -4.71 -2.64
N VAL A 50 -13.19 -3.62 -2.10
CA VAL A 50 -12.29 -3.59 -0.95
C VAL A 50 -13.06 -2.95 0.19
N GLU A 51 -13.35 -3.74 1.21
CA GLU A 51 -14.05 -3.30 2.41
C GLU A 51 -13.02 -2.95 3.49
N SER A 52 -13.06 -1.70 3.95
CA SER A 52 -12.26 -1.20 5.06
C SER A 52 -13.16 -0.86 6.26
N GLN A 53 -12.55 -0.52 7.39
CA GLN A 53 -13.30 -0.06 8.56
C GLN A 53 -14.08 1.24 8.37
N LYS A 54 -13.68 2.10 7.42
CA LYS A 54 -14.32 3.42 7.22
C LYS A 54 -15.18 3.46 5.98
N GLU A 55 -14.74 2.81 4.90
CA GLU A 55 -15.38 2.93 3.59
C GLU A 55 -15.18 1.68 2.71
N ASN A 56 -15.98 1.59 1.65
CA ASN A 56 -15.90 0.57 0.60
C ASN A 56 -15.35 1.16 -0.70
N TYR A 57 -14.30 0.54 -1.24
CA TYR A 57 -13.64 0.98 -2.47
C TYR A 57 -13.88 -0.02 -3.61
N LYS A 58 -13.90 0.47 -4.85
CA LYS A 58 -14.02 -0.37 -6.05
C LYS A 58 -12.85 -0.14 -6.99
N ALA A 59 -12.17 -1.21 -7.37
CA ALA A 59 -11.03 -1.15 -8.28
C ALA A 59 -11.01 -2.31 -9.26
N ARG A 60 -10.43 -2.09 -10.45
CA ARG A 60 -10.19 -3.19 -11.42
C ARG A 60 -9.03 -4.09 -11.00
N ARG A 61 -8.05 -3.52 -10.29
CA ARG A 61 -6.85 -4.21 -9.80
C ARG A 61 -6.58 -3.75 -8.38
N VAL A 62 -6.16 -4.67 -7.53
CA VAL A 62 -5.73 -4.38 -6.14
C VAL A 62 -4.34 -4.96 -5.97
N ILE A 63 -3.41 -4.12 -5.52
CA ILE A 63 -2.03 -4.52 -5.21
C ILE A 63 -1.92 -4.61 -3.68
N LEU A 64 -1.59 -5.80 -3.18
CA LEU A 64 -1.41 -6.03 -1.75
C LEU A 64 0.06 -5.84 -1.38
N ALA A 65 0.38 -4.68 -0.80
CA ALA A 65 1.70 -4.35 -0.25
C ALA A 65 1.68 -4.38 1.28
N VAL A 66 1.15 -5.47 1.86
CA VAL A 66 1.01 -5.63 3.31
C VAL A 66 2.00 -6.66 3.84
N ALA A 67 2.51 -6.43 5.06
CA ALA A 67 3.38 -7.39 5.71
C ALA A 67 2.61 -8.70 6.01
N ARG A 68 3.34 -9.83 6.07
CA ARG A 68 2.77 -11.19 6.24
C ARG A 68 1.81 -11.32 7.43
N TRP A 69 2.00 -10.52 8.49
CA TRP A 69 1.16 -10.54 9.70
C TRP A 69 -0.16 -9.76 9.56
N ALA A 70 -0.29 -8.87 8.58
CA ALA A 70 -1.51 -8.09 8.35
C ALA A 70 -2.59 -8.88 7.59
N ILE A 71 -2.21 -9.98 6.93
CA ILE A 71 -3.15 -10.86 6.22
C ILE A 71 -3.73 -11.88 7.20
N ARG A 72 -4.65 -11.44 8.07
CA ARG A 72 -5.57 -12.34 8.80
C ARG A 72 -6.95 -12.44 8.12
N ALA A 73 -7.28 -11.48 7.26
CA ALA A 73 -8.41 -11.61 6.34
C ALA A 73 -8.04 -12.67 5.31
N LYS A 74 -8.74 -13.82 5.28
CA LYS A 74 -8.56 -14.81 4.22
C LYS A 74 -8.95 -14.13 2.89
N PRO A 75 -8.03 -13.93 1.93
CA PRO A 75 -8.46 -13.52 0.60
C PRO A 75 -9.21 -14.72 0.01
N VAL A 76 -10.54 -14.68 0.02
CA VAL A 76 -11.36 -15.68 -0.67
C VAL A 76 -11.30 -15.38 -2.17
N LEU A 77 -10.14 -15.65 -2.77
CA LEU A 77 -9.99 -15.74 -4.21
C LEU A 77 -10.59 -17.09 -4.64
N LYS A 78 -11.93 -17.19 -4.64
CA LYS A 78 -12.61 -18.30 -5.33
C LYS A 78 -12.52 -18.06 -6.83
N GLY A 79 -11.47 -18.60 -7.45
CA GLY A 79 -11.45 -18.86 -8.88
C GLY A 79 -12.23 -20.14 -9.16
N LYS A 80 -13.23 -20.04 -10.04
CA LYS A 80 -13.68 -21.18 -10.86
C LYS A 80 -12.78 -21.27 -12.08
#